data_AF-A0AA96V2F0-F1
#
_entry.id   AF-A0AA96V2F0-F1
#
_cell.length_a   1.000
_cell.length_b   1.000
_cell.length_c   1.000
_cell.angle_alpha   90.00
_cell.angle_beta   90.00
_cell.angle_gamma   90.00
#
_symmetry.space_group_name_H-M   'P 1'
#
loop_
_entity.id
_entity.type
_entity.pdbx_description
1 polymer ?
#
loop_
_entity_poly.entity_id
_entity_poly.type
_entity_poly.pdbx_seq_one_letter_code
_entity_poly.pdbx_strand_id
1 'polypeptide(L)'
;MTNSENRNELRKVDETKEKLVFIYALDGGAVNKTTHFFKRIVSPSKIECPLYGLTHDAKGIKPEVLDFMKRFGVPYEILYQNEFIQKYEGFEIFGKFKIEEASFPSVYIILGDERAERDIYELIRPTYFQKCESLSCFGKVLKRKYAQFHELGPEEFRVQNRKTQDFEADEDAEKKQKIEKAHEKIVEMEKQKETKE
;
A
#
# COMPACT_ATOMS: atom_id res chain seq x y z
N MET A 1 1.08 -42.55 -7.95
CA MET A 1 0.12 -42.09 -8.97
C MET A 1 -1.07 -41.51 -8.20
N THR A 2 -0.89 -40.32 -7.62
CA THR A 2 -1.35 -39.02 -8.16
C THR A 2 -2.86 -38.97 -8.30
N ASN A 3 -3.52 -38.37 -7.31
CA ASN A 3 -4.74 -37.59 -7.52
C ASN A 3 -4.60 -36.30 -6.71
N SER A 4 -3.83 -35.38 -7.28
CA SER A 4 -3.64 -33.99 -6.84
C SER A 4 -4.62 -33.03 -7.52
N GLU A 5 -5.70 -33.54 -8.12
CA GLU A 5 -6.62 -32.78 -8.94
C GLU A 5 -7.97 -32.67 -8.23
N ASN A 6 -8.05 -31.81 -7.21
CA ASN A 6 -9.33 -31.22 -6.74
C ASN A 6 -9.15 -30.17 -5.63
N ARG A 7 -8.13 -29.31 -5.72
CA ARG A 7 -7.93 -28.19 -4.77
C ARG A 7 -8.44 -26.84 -5.28
N ASN A 8 -9.00 -26.75 -6.49
CA ASN A 8 -9.17 -25.48 -7.20
C ASN A 8 -10.60 -25.09 -7.57
N GLU A 9 -11.62 -25.75 -7.03
CA GLU A 9 -13.01 -25.35 -7.23
C GLU A 9 -13.67 -24.99 -5.88
N LEU A 10 -14.04 -23.72 -5.76
CA LEU A 10 -14.83 -23.11 -4.68
C LEU A 10 -14.17 -23.01 -3.28
N ARG A 11 -13.17 -22.14 -3.16
CA ARG A 11 -13.22 -21.17 -2.04
C ARG A 11 -14.05 -19.99 -2.53
N LYS A 12 -15.38 -20.07 -2.40
CA LYS A 12 -16.19 -18.86 -2.26
C LYS A 12 -15.56 -18.12 -1.08
N VAL A 13 -14.97 -16.95 -1.34
CA VAL A 13 -14.47 -16.08 -0.29
C VAL A 13 -15.68 -15.82 0.60
N ASP A 14 -15.69 -16.44 1.77
CA ASP A 14 -16.69 -16.17 2.80
C ASP A 14 -16.46 -14.70 3.18
N GLU A 15 -17.36 -13.82 2.73
CA GLU A 15 -17.32 -12.35 2.91
C GLU A 15 -17.24 -11.92 4.39
N THR A 16 -17.15 -12.88 5.33
CA THR A 16 -17.08 -12.62 6.76
C THR A 16 -15.68 -12.74 7.37
N LYS A 17 -14.66 -13.20 6.65
CA LYS A 17 -13.31 -13.46 7.22
C LYS A 17 -12.20 -12.73 6.48
N GLU A 18 -12.42 -11.46 6.17
CA GLU A 18 -11.42 -10.63 5.52
C GLU A 18 -11.07 -9.38 6.33
N LYS A 19 -9.82 -8.92 6.17
CA LYS A 19 -9.31 -7.74 6.84
C LYS A 19 -8.22 -7.05 6.05
N LEU A 20 -8.24 -5.73 6.07
CA LEU A 20 -7.18 -4.89 5.53
C LEU A 20 -6.10 -4.60 6.59
N VAL A 21 -4.84 -4.68 6.19
CA VAL A 21 -3.70 -4.34 7.03
C VAL A 21 -2.91 -3.23 6.36
N PHE A 22 -2.91 -2.07 7.00
CA PHE A 22 -2.17 -0.89 6.56
C PHE A 22 -0.82 -0.88 7.25
N ILE A 23 0.26 -0.91 6.48
CA ILE A 23 1.61 -1.00 7.03
C ILE A 23 2.39 0.26 6.70
N TYR A 24 2.89 0.92 7.74
CA TYR A 24 3.75 2.10 7.61
C TYR A 24 5.22 1.68 7.55
N ALA A 25 6.00 2.32 6.68
CA ALA A 25 7.44 2.11 6.50
C ALA A 25 8.28 2.72 7.64
N LEU A 26 7.87 2.47 8.88
CA LEU A 26 8.47 3.04 10.07
C LEU A 26 8.65 1.92 11.08
N ASP A 27 9.79 1.93 11.78
CA ASP A 27 9.95 1.10 12.96
C ASP A 27 9.07 1.65 14.08
N GLY A 28 8.06 0.88 14.45
CA GLY A 28 7.29 1.09 15.67
C GLY A 28 8.16 0.64 16.83
N GLY A 29 9.11 1.48 17.26
CA GLY A 29 10.07 1.13 18.32
C GLY A 29 9.41 0.32 19.44
N ALA A 30 10.03 -0.81 19.78
CA ALA A 30 9.47 -1.90 20.60
C ALA A 30 8.56 -1.43 21.74
N VAL A 31 7.25 -1.40 21.49
CA VAL A 31 6.23 -1.14 22.50
C VAL A 31 5.94 -2.45 23.21
N ASN A 32 6.76 -2.75 24.21
CA ASN A 32 6.37 -3.70 25.24
C ASN A 32 5.03 -3.25 25.84
N LYS A 33 4.08 -4.19 25.88
CA LYS A 33 2.77 -4.06 26.51
C LYS A 33 2.92 -3.55 27.94
N THR A 34 2.76 -2.24 28.17
CA THR A 34 2.09 -1.63 29.34
C THR A 34 2.16 -0.11 29.25
N THR A 35 1.15 0.53 29.85
CA THR A 35 1.08 1.94 30.28
C THR A 35 0.84 3.03 29.22
N HIS A 36 -0.43 3.45 29.21
CA HIS A 36 -0.95 4.82 29.10
C HIS A 36 0.08 5.97 29.07
N PHE A 37 -0.22 6.95 28.19
CA PHE A 37 0.32 8.32 28.19
C PHE A 37 1.82 8.48 27.94
N PHE A 38 2.22 8.52 26.66
CA PHE A 38 3.44 9.25 26.28
C PHE A 38 3.18 10.20 25.13
N LYS A 39 3.50 11.48 25.37
CA LYS A 39 3.58 12.54 24.36
C LYS A 39 4.50 12.05 23.25
N ARG A 40 3.88 11.82 22.09
CA ARG A 40 4.43 11.26 20.86
C ARG A 40 5.67 12.08 20.45
N ILE A 41 6.86 11.63 20.80
CA ILE A 41 8.09 12.11 20.16
C ILE A 41 7.99 11.65 18.71
N VAL A 42 7.60 12.59 17.84
CA VAL A 42 7.47 12.35 16.41
C VAL A 42 8.89 12.34 15.86
N SER A 43 9.44 11.14 15.66
CA SER A 43 10.67 10.98 14.88
C SER A 43 10.45 11.62 13.51
N PRO A 44 11.41 12.40 12.96
CA PRO A 44 11.30 13.02 11.63
C PRO A 44 10.94 12.02 10.52
N SER A 45 11.37 10.77 10.66
CA SER A 45 11.02 9.67 9.75
C SER A 45 9.50 9.45 9.65
N LYS A 46 8.72 9.71 10.71
CA LYS A 46 7.25 9.57 10.68
C LYS A 46 6.58 10.53 9.72
N ILE A 47 7.23 11.66 9.39
CA ILE A 47 6.74 12.66 8.42
C ILE A 47 7.01 12.20 6.98
N GLU A 48 8.01 11.33 6.77
CA GLU A 48 8.46 10.91 5.43
C GLU A 48 7.65 9.75 4.83
N CYS A 49 6.82 9.05 5.62
CA CYS A 49 5.97 7.97 5.11
C CYS A 49 4.70 8.55 4.47
N PRO A 50 4.50 8.44 3.13
CA PRO A 50 3.35 9.06 2.46
C PRO A 50 2.01 8.54 2.97
N LEU A 51 1.93 7.23 3.29
CA LEU A 51 0.74 6.64 3.90
C LEU A 51 0.45 7.22 5.29
N TYR A 52 1.47 7.50 6.10
CA TYR A 52 1.30 8.16 7.41
C TYR A 52 0.79 9.59 7.23
N GLY A 53 1.38 10.37 6.32
CA GLY A 53 0.91 11.72 6.02
C GLY A 53 -0.54 11.76 5.54
N LEU A 54 -0.98 10.75 4.78
CA LEU A 54 -2.37 10.62 4.33
C LEU A 54 -3.33 10.31 5.47
N THR A 55 -2.92 9.51 6.45
CA THR A 55 -3.81 8.90 7.45
C THR A 55 -3.76 9.57 8.82
N HIS A 56 -2.69 10.28 9.16
CA HIS A 56 -2.43 10.82 10.48
C HIS A 56 -2.18 12.32 10.48
N ASP A 57 -2.47 12.95 11.62
CA ASP A 57 -2.06 14.30 11.99
C ASP A 57 -1.28 14.29 13.32
N ALA A 58 -1.02 15.46 13.90
CA ALA A 58 -0.30 15.58 15.19
C ALA A 58 -1.03 14.91 16.37
N LYS A 59 -2.34 14.68 16.27
CA LYS A 59 -3.20 14.13 17.33
C LYS A 59 -3.45 12.63 17.17
N GLY A 60 -3.30 12.08 15.97
CA GLY A 60 -3.46 10.65 15.73
C GLY A 60 -3.99 10.36 14.33
N ILE A 61 -4.80 9.31 14.20
CA ILE A 61 -5.50 9.01 12.94
C ILE A 61 -6.51 10.14 12.70
N LYS A 62 -6.53 10.67 11.48
CA LYS A 62 -7.46 11.71 11.06
C LYS A 62 -8.91 11.20 11.13
N PRO A 63 -9.87 11.98 11.66
CA PRO A 63 -11.28 11.56 11.75
C PRO A 63 -11.86 11.15 10.39
N GLU A 64 -11.48 11.81 9.30
CA GLU A 64 -12.01 11.50 7.97
C GLU A 64 -11.59 10.11 7.48
N VAL A 65 -10.44 9.62 7.96
CA VAL A 65 -9.94 8.26 7.67
C VAL A 65 -10.79 7.24 8.41
N LEU A 66 -11.12 7.49 9.68
CA LEU A 66 -12.00 6.62 10.46
C LEU A 66 -13.38 6.53 9.80
N ASP A 67 -13.94 7.66 9.40
CA ASP A 67 -15.23 7.71 8.69
C ASP A 67 -15.17 7.04 7.32
N PHE A 68 -14.05 7.20 6.60
CA PHE A 68 -13.82 6.51 5.34
C PHE A 68 -13.80 4.98 5.55
N MET A 69 -13.02 4.48 6.51
CA MET A 69 -12.92 3.04 6.77
C MET A 69 -14.22 2.45 7.31
N LYS A 70 -14.94 3.19 8.16
CA LYS A 70 -16.27 2.78 8.64
C LYS A 70 -17.27 2.62 7.48
N ARG A 71 -17.23 3.54 6.49
CA ARG A 71 -18.04 3.45 5.27
C ARG A 71 -17.55 2.40 4.29
N PHE A 72 -16.25 2.09 4.31
CA PHE A 72 -15.67 1.05 3.48
C PHE A 72 -16.17 -0.34 3.89
N GLY A 73 -16.47 -0.55 5.18
CA GLY A 73 -17.20 -1.72 5.66
C GLY A 73 -16.36 -2.98 5.86
N VAL A 74 -15.04 -2.89 5.69
CA VAL A 74 -14.11 -4.01 5.85
C VAL A 74 -13.29 -3.81 7.13
N PRO A 75 -13.17 -4.83 8.01
CA PRO A 75 -12.28 -4.77 9.16
C PRO A 75 -10.88 -4.34 8.75
N TYR A 76 -10.22 -3.54 9.58
CA TYR A 76 -8.86 -3.13 9.28
C TYR A 76 -8.00 -3.01 10.53
N GLU A 77 -6.69 -3.06 10.33
CA GLU A 77 -5.72 -2.63 11.33
C GLU A 77 -4.59 -1.82 10.70
N ILE A 78 -3.90 -1.11 11.57
CA ILE A 78 -2.75 -0.27 11.26
C ILE A 78 -1.57 -0.84 12.03
N LEU A 79 -0.49 -1.16 11.33
CA LEU A 79 0.73 -1.70 11.91
C LEU A 79 1.95 -0.93 11.40
N TYR A 80 2.99 -0.88 12.23
CA TYR A 80 4.34 -0.56 11.81
C TYR A 80 5.02 -1.77 11.17
N GLN A 81 6.11 -1.54 10.44
CA GLN A 81 6.82 -2.60 9.71
C GLN A 81 7.21 -3.77 10.62
N ASN A 82 7.84 -3.48 11.75
CA ASN A 82 8.26 -4.48 12.72
C ASN A 82 7.08 -5.22 13.38
N GLU A 83 5.97 -4.51 13.65
CA GLU A 83 4.75 -5.12 14.19
C GLU A 83 4.11 -6.07 13.17
N PHE A 84 4.15 -5.73 11.88
CA PHE A 84 3.67 -6.60 10.81
C PHE A 84 4.52 -7.87 10.71
N ILE A 85 5.85 -7.72 10.64
CA ILE A 85 6.78 -8.85 10.56
C ILE A 85 6.60 -9.77 11.77
N GLN A 86 6.53 -9.23 12.98
CA GLN A 86 6.35 -10.01 14.19
C GLN A 86 4.99 -10.72 14.24
N LYS A 87 3.91 -10.03 13.85
CA LYS A 87 2.55 -10.57 13.94
C LYS A 87 2.29 -11.67 12.91
N TYR A 88 2.90 -11.55 11.74
CA TYR A 88 2.73 -12.46 10.61
C TYR A 88 4.00 -13.31 10.36
N GLU A 89 4.84 -13.49 11.36
CA GLU A 89 6.00 -14.38 11.27
C GLU A 89 5.58 -15.82 10.91
N GLY A 90 6.26 -16.39 9.91
CA GLY A 90 6.01 -17.73 9.38
C GLY A 90 4.87 -17.82 8.35
N PHE A 91 4.25 -16.70 7.98
CA PHE A 91 3.32 -16.65 6.85
C PHE A 91 4.01 -16.30 5.54
N GLU A 92 3.30 -16.51 4.44
CA GLU A 92 3.76 -16.17 3.10
C GLU A 92 2.76 -15.26 2.40
N ILE A 93 3.29 -14.28 1.66
CA ILE A 93 2.53 -13.39 0.79
C ILE A 93 2.35 -14.10 -0.55
N PHE A 94 1.12 -14.19 -1.04
CA PHE A 94 0.75 -14.97 -2.23
C PHE A 94 1.23 -16.43 -2.18
N GLY A 95 1.46 -17.00 -0.98
CA GLY A 95 2.01 -18.36 -0.80
C GLY A 95 3.38 -18.57 -1.46
N LYS A 96 4.18 -17.49 -1.62
CA LYS A 96 5.44 -17.51 -2.37
C LYS A 96 6.55 -16.70 -1.73
N PHE A 97 6.21 -15.53 -1.17
CA PHE A 97 7.20 -14.60 -0.61
C PHE A 97 7.12 -14.61 0.89
N LYS A 98 8.26 -14.61 1.59
CA LYS A 98 8.23 -14.54 3.04
C LYS A 98 7.78 -13.15 3.50
N ILE A 99 7.26 -13.08 4.73
CA ILE A 99 6.77 -11.81 5.30
C ILE A 99 7.90 -10.79 5.50
N GLU A 100 9.15 -11.24 5.68
CA GLU A 100 10.32 -10.36 5.75
C GLU A 100 10.63 -9.68 4.40
N GLU A 101 10.09 -10.21 3.29
CA GLU A 101 10.20 -9.64 1.95
C GLU A 101 9.03 -8.69 1.61
N ALA A 102 8.16 -8.40 2.59
CA ALA A 102 7.07 -7.45 2.43
C ALA A 102 7.59 -6.06 2.04
N SER A 103 6.75 -5.34 1.30
CA SER A 103 7.04 -3.98 0.87
C SER A 103 6.37 -2.97 1.80
N PHE A 104 6.99 -1.81 1.97
CA PHE A 104 6.47 -0.77 2.85
C PHE A 104 6.67 0.63 2.24
N PRO A 105 5.73 1.59 2.44
CA PRO A 105 4.41 1.40 3.03
C PRO A 105 3.48 0.67 2.05
N SER A 106 2.53 -0.12 2.58
CA SER A 106 1.66 -0.96 1.77
C SER A 106 0.31 -1.23 2.43
N VAL A 107 -0.67 -1.65 1.62
CA VAL A 107 -1.93 -2.23 2.13
C VAL A 107 -2.00 -3.68 1.70
N TYR A 108 -2.23 -4.56 2.66
CA TYR A 108 -2.46 -5.99 2.46
C TYR A 108 -3.91 -6.34 2.74
N ILE A 109 -4.40 -7.39 2.09
CA ILE A 109 -5.65 -8.06 2.45
C ILE A 109 -5.29 -9.44 3.02
N ILE A 110 -5.94 -9.78 4.12
CA ILE A 110 -5.81 -11.07 4.80
C ILE A 110 -7.16 -11.75 4.72
N LEU A 111 -7.15 -12.99 4.24
CA LEU A 111 -8.31 -13.87 4.22
C LEU A 111 -8.12 -14.98 5.26
N GLY A 112 -9.15 -15.29 6.04
CA GLY A 112 -9.14 -16.35 7.06
C GLY A 112 -8.97 -15.85 8.50
N ASP A 113 -9.52 -16.60 9.47
CA ASP A 113 -9.51 -16.24 10.89
C ASP A 113 -8.35 -16.88 11.67
N GLU A 114 -8.02 -18.13 11.35
CA GLU A 114 -7.10 -18.95 12.12
C GLU A 114 -5.67 -18.89 11.60
N ARG A 115 -4.68 -19.06 12.48
CA ARG A 115 -3.26 -18.98 12.12
C ARG A 115 -2.87 -19.97 11.01
N ALA A 116 -3.56 -21.12 10.90
CA ALA A 116 -3.27 -22.13 9.88
C ALA A 116 -3.92 -21.84 8.51
N GLU A 117 -4.85 -20.90 8.43
CA GLU A 117 -5.68 -20.68 7.23
C GLU A 117 -5.59 -19.25 6.67
N ARG A 118 -4.67 -18.43 7.20
CA ARG A 118 -4.52 -17.06 6.71
C ARG A 118 -3.73 -17.02 5.41
N ASP A 119 -4.40 -16.53 4.39
CA ASP A 119 -3.79 -16.14 3.14
C ASP A 119 -3.55 -14.63 3.13
N ILE A 120 -2.33 -14.21 2.77
CA ILE A 120 -1.92 -12.80 2.81
C ILE A 120 -1.59 -12.34 1.39
N TYR A 121 -2.19 -11.21 0.99
CA TYR A 121 -2.02 -10.67 -0.36
C TYR A 121 -1.75 -9.17 -0.32
N GLU A 122 -0.77 -8.72 -1.09
CA GLU A 122 -0.47 -7.29 -1.24
C GLU A 122 -1.48 -6.64 -2.19
N LEU A 123 -2.27 -5.69 -1.67
CA LEU A 123 -3.30 -5.00 -2.42
C LEU A 123 -2.77 -3.70 -3.05
N ILE A 124 -2.04 -2.89 -2.27
CA ILE A 124 -1.48 -1.61 -2.70
C ILE A 124 0.00 -1.55 -2.34
N ARG A 125 0.83 -1.28 -3.36
CA ARG A 125 2.29 -1.15 -3.28
C ARG A 125 2.76 0.24 -2.87
N PRO A 126 4.02 0.38 -2.42
CA PRO A 126 4.64 1.67 -2.06
C PRO A 126 4.52 2.75 -3.13
N THR A 127 4.61 2.37 -4.40
CA THR A 127 4.58 3.28 -5.54
C THR A 127 3.25 4.03 -5.70
N TYR A 128 2.13 3.45 -5.26
CA TYR A 128 0.83 4.12 -5.35
C TYR A 128 0.71 5.29 -4.36
N PHE A 129 1.41 5.25 -3.24
CA PHE A 129 1.32 6.32 -2.24
C PHE A 129 2.08 7.58 -2.65
N GLN A 130 3.08 7.45 -3.52
CA GLN A 130 3.77 8.61 -4.10
C GLN A 130 2.87 9.41 -5.05
N LYS A 131 1.84 8.78 -5.63
CA LYS A 131 0.92 9.40 -6.60
C LYS A 131 -0.34 9.99 -5.96
N CYS A 132 -0.59 9.72 -4.68
CA CYS A 132 -1.78 10.20 -3.98
C CYS A 132 -1.45 11.24 -2.90
N GLU A 133 -1.87 12.49 -3.13
CA GLU A 133 -1.67 13.60 -2.19
C GLU A 133 -2.88 13.84 -1.26
N SER A 134 -3.98 13.11 -1.44
CA SER A 134 -5.20 13.29 -0.65
C SER A 134 -5.87 11.98 -0.26
N LEU A 135 -6.63 12.02 0.84
CA LEU A 135 -7.46 10.89 1.28
C LEU A 135 -8.49 10.47 0.22
N SER A 136 -8.99 11.42 -0.58
CA SER A 136 -9.91 11.13 -1.68
C SER A 136 -9.24 10.31 -2.79
N CYS A 137 -8.01 10.67 -3.18
CA CYS A 137 -7.21 9.87 -4.12
C CYS A 137 -6.99 8.46 -3.58
N PHE A 138 -6.47 8.37 -2.35
CA PHE A 138 -6.18 7.09 -1.71
C PHE A 138 -7.43 6.21 -1.61
N GLY A 139 -8.56 6.78 -1.20
CA GLY A 139 -9.81 6.05 -1.07
C GLY A 139 -10.34 5.51 -2.39
N LYS A 140 -10.14 6.22 -3.51
CA LYS A 140 -10.46 5.71 -4.87
C LYS A 140 -9.55 4.55 -5.26
N VAL A 141 -8.25 4.66 -5.01
CA VAL A 141 -7.28 3.59 -5.30
C VAL A 141 -7.61 2.34 -4.50
N LEU A 142 -7.88 2.49 -3.19
CA LEU A 142 -8.24 1.36 -2.34
C LEU A 142 -9.51 0.66 -2.81
N LYS A 143 -10.59 1.42 -3.06
CA LYS A 143 -11.84 0.84 -3.59
C LYS A 143 -11.64 0.09 -4.89
N ARG A 144 -10.90 0.67 -5.83
CA ARG A 144 -10.62 0.05 -7.13
C ARG A 144 -9.82 -1.23 -6.97
N LYS A 145 -8.72 -1.20 -6.20
CA LYS A 145 -7.86 -2.38 -6.02
C LYS A 145 -8.58 -3.49 -5.27
N TYR A 146 -9.36 -3.13 -4.27
CA TYR A 146 -10.20 -4.06 -3.54
C TYR A 146 -11.22 -4.76 -4.46
N ALA A 147 -11.96 -3.98 -5.26
CA ALA A 147 -12.91 -4.54 -6.23
C ALA A 147 -12.21 -5.45 -7.25
N GLN A 148 -11.06 -5.01 -7.79
CA GLN A 148 -10.26 -5.82 -8.72
C GLN A 148 -9.78 -7.13 -8.09
N PHE A 149 -9.38 -7.12 -6.82
CA PHE A 149 -8.94 -8.32 -6.12
C PHE A 149 -10.07 -9.36 -6.03
N HIS A 150 -11.27 -8.91 -5.68
CA HIS A 150 -12.46 -9.77 -5.60
C HIS A 150 -12.98 -10.23 -6.96
N GLU A 151 -12.84 -9.41 -8.01
CA GLU A 151 -13.24 -9.78 -9.38
C GLU A 151 -12.29 -10.81 -10.01
N LEU A 152 -10.98 -10.63 -9.82
CA LEU A 152 -9.95 -11.44 -10.50
C LEU A 152 -9.51 -12.66 -9.69
N GLY A 153 -9.65 -12.60 -8.36
CA GLY A 153 -9.03 -13.54 -7.44
C GLY A 153 -7.51 -13.32 -7.29
N PRO A 154 -6.86 -13.99 -6.32
CA PRO A 154 -5.52 -13.61 -5.86
C PRO A 154 -4.40 -13.74 -6.90
N GLU A 155 -4.38 -14.83 -7.68
CA GLU A 155 -3.31 -15.06 -8.65
C GLU A 155 -3.38 -14.13 -9.87
N GLU A 156 -4.58 -13.96 -10.44
CA GLU A 156 -4.78 -13.05 -11.58
C GLU A 156 -4.58 -11.60 -11.13
N PHE A 157 -5.07 -11.23 -9.94
CA PHE A 157 -4.80 -9.92 -9.35
C PHE A 157 -3.29 -9.68 -9.22
N ARG A 158 -2.51 -10.64 -8.73
CA ARG A 158 -1.05 -10.50 -8.60
C ARG A 158 -0.37 -10.21 -9.95
N VAL A 159 -0.78 -10.91 -11.01
CA VAL A 159 -0.24 -10.74 -12.37
C VAL A 159 -0.58 -9.34 -12.88
N GLN A 160 -1.83 -8.91 -12.76
CA GLN A 160 -2.26 -7.59 -13.22
C GLN A 160 -1.64 -6.46 -12.40
N ASN A 161 -1.59 -6.60 -11.08
CA ASN A 161 -1.03 -5.58 -10.18
C ASN A 161 0.47 -5.33 -10.45
N ARG A 162 1.18 -6.31 -11.02
CA ARG A 162 2.54 -6.15 -11.54
C ARG A 162 2.58 -5.42 -12.88
N LYS A 163 1.76 -5.84 -13.85
CA LYS A 163 1.73 -5.25 -15.21
C LYS A 163 1.34 -3.77 -15.22
N THR A 164 0.37 -3.36 -14.40
CA THR A 164 -0.04 -1.95 -14.31
C THR A 164 1.11 -1.06 -13.84
N GLN A 165 2.04 -1.61 -13.06
CA GLN A 165 3.19 -0.87 -12.55
C GLN A 165 4.26 -0.63 -13.63
N ASP A 166 4.49 -1.61 -14.50
CA ASP A 166 5.44 -1.49 -15.61
C ASP A 166 4.93 -0.47 -16.65
N PHE A 167 3.62 -0.49 -16.94
CA PHE A 167 3.00 0.43 -17.91
C PHE A 167 2.93 1.88 -17.40
N GLU A 168 2.62 2.09 -16.11
CA GLU A 168 2.60 3.44 -15.51
C GLU A 168 4.00 4.02 -15.30
N ALA A 169 5.03 3.18 -15.06
CA ALA A 169 6.42 3.64 -14.94
C ALA A 169 6.97 4.13 -16.28
N ASP A 170 6.62 3.45 -17.38
CA ASP A 170 7.01 3.85 -18.73
C ASP A 170 6.35 5.17 -19.16
N GLU A 171 5.06 5.37 -18.85
CA GLU A 171 4.37 6.66 -19.12
C GLU A 171 4.95 7.83 -18.32
N ASP A 172 5.28 7.63 -17.04
CA ASP A 172 5.85 8.66 -16.18
C ASP A 172 7.28 9.04 -16.61
N ALA A 173 8.08 8.06 -17.08
CA ALA A 173 9.39 8.30 -17.68
C ALA A 173 9.30 9.12 -18.98
N GLU A 174 8.33 8.81 -19.85
CA GLU A 174 8.12 9.54 -21.10
C GLU A 174 7.65 10.98 -20.86
N LYS A 175 6.74 11.20 -19.90
CA LYS A 175 6.30 12.56 -19.51
C LYS A 175 7.44 13.38 -18.92
N LYS A 176 8.26 12.80 -18.05
CA LYS A 176 9.41 13.48 -17.45
C LYS A 176 10.42 13.94 -18.51
N GLN A 177 10.69 13.07 -19.49
CA GLN A 177 11.60 13.39 -20.60
C GLN A 177 11.05 14.51 -21.52
N LYS A 178 9.72 14.59 -21.70
CA LYS A 178 9.08 15.69 -22.44
C LYS A 178 9.16 17.02 -21.71
N ILE A 179 8.99 17.02 -20.39
CA ILE A 179 9.08 18.22 -19.55
C ILE A 179 10.51 18.76 -19.52
N GLU A 180 11.50 17.89 -19.38
CA GLU A 180 12.92 18.26 -19.35
C GLU A 180 13.36 18.91 -20.68
N LYS A 181 13.00 18.30 -21.82
CA LYS A 181 13.24 18.87 -23.15
C LYS A 181 12.54 20.22 -23.37
N ALA A 182 11.36 20.42 -22.78
CA ALA A 182 10.65 21.69 -22.85
C ALA A 182 11.36 22.77 -22.02
N HIS A 183 11.86 22.40 -20.84
CA HIS A 183 12.59 23.31 -19.96
C HIS A 183 13.92 23.76 -20.58
N GLU A 184 14.69 22.84 -21.18
CA GLU A 184 15.93 23.17 -21.88
C GLU A 184 15.70 24.19 -23.02
N LYS A 185 14.63 24.00 -23.80
CA LYS A 185 14.26 24.94 -24.87
C LYS A 185 13.91 26.32 -24.36
N ILE A 186 13.21 26.41 -23.22
CA ILE A 186 12.86 27.69 -22.61
C ILE A 186 14.12 28.43 -22.16
N VAL A 187 15.02 27.73 -21.47
CA VAL A 187 16.30 28.28 -21.00
C VAL A 187 17.18 28.74 -22.18
N GLU A 188 17.20 28.00 -23.28
CA GLU A 188 17.94 28.38 -24.48
C GLU A 188 17.34 29.61 -25.18
N MET A 189 16.00 29.72 -25.22
CA MET A 189 15.30 30.90 -25.73
C MET A 189 15.54 32.15 -24.87
N GLU A 190 15.65 32.02 -23.55
CA GLU A 190 15.94 33.14 -22.63
C GLU A 190 17.38 33.66 -22.84
N LYS A 191 18.37 32.76 -22.96
CA LYS A 191 19.76 33.14 -23.26
C LYS A 191 19.92 33.86 -24.60
N GLN A 192 19.13 33.48 -25.61
CA GLN A 192 19.13 34.13 -26.93
C GLN A 192 18.47 35.51 -26.93
N LYS A 193 17.60 35.82 -25.95
CA LYS A 193 17.04 37.15 -25.76
C LYS A 193 18.03 38.09 -25.07
N GLU A 194 18.74 37.61 -24.06
CA GLU A 194 19.76 38.39 -23.33
C GLU A 194 20.99 38.75 -24.18
N THR A 195 21.24 38.03 -25.27
CA THR A 195 22.36 38.30 -26.21
C THR A 195 21.97 39.20 -27.38
N LYS A 196 20.70 39.62 -27.46
CA LYS A 196 20.17 40.51 -28.52
C LYS A 196 19.77 41.90 -28.03
N GLU A 197 19.93 42.19 -26.74
CA GLU A 197 19.93 43.53 -26.15
C GLU A 197 21.37 44.03 -25.98
#